data_AF-A0A955QFR6-F1
#
_entry.id   AF-A0A955QFR6-F1
#
_cell.length_a   1.000
_cell.length_b   1.000
_cell.length_c   1.000
_cell.angle_alpha   90.00
_cell.angle_beta   90.00
_cell.angle_gamma   90.00
#
_symmetry.space_group_name_H-M   'P 1'
#
loop_
_entity.id
_entity.type
_entity.pdbx_description
1 polymer ?
#
loop_
_entity_poly.entity_id
_entity_poly.type
_entity_poly.pdbx_seq_one_letter_code
_entity_poly.pdbx_strand_id
1 'polypeptide(L)'
;LPIDGGGGNPFMQQMGGGQPWLIVNQIEQVFELKKIEPTATVIPDDISVLMIVHPKSLTDATLYAIDQFVLGGGHALIFVDPLAEADRGGGNPMNPFGGGGGPRDSNMPKVFAAWGIELVPGKVLADLPLAKKVQVQPQGRLQVVDYPVWIDFRQDHFNHDDIVTAQIPTITVASAGILKKSSGGTTDIQPLIESDEAAMQIEASRLSFLPDPSGLLTGYKPDGEKMIVAARITGKVKTAFPEGKPPVEATDNNAAPTPSEEKASPKAHLAESKDSINVIVVADTDILQDRFWVQV
;
A
#
# COMPACT_ATOMS: atom_id res chain seq x y z
N LEU A 1 -6.14 2.69 7.26
CA LEU A 1 -7.11 1.58 7.16
C LEU A 1 -6.80 0.58 8.26
N PRO A 2 -7.69 0.33 9.25
CA PRO A 2 -7.41 -0.65 10.28
C PRO A 2 -7.76 -2.07 9.79
N ILE A 3 -6.78 -2.77 9.21
CA ILE A 3 -6.93 -4.18 8.79
C ILE A 3 -7.06 -5.13 9.99
N ASP A 4 -6.65 -4.68 11.18
CA ASP A 4 -6.77 -5.33 12.48
C ASP A 4 -8.16 -5.16 13.12
N GLY A 5 -9.13 -4.60 12.38
CA GLY A 5 -10.48 -4.33 12.90
C GLY A 5 -10.54 -3.20 13.93
N GLY A 6 -9.46 -2.42 14.10
CA GLY A 6 -9.35 -1.42 15.17
C GLY A 6 -9.06 -2.04 16.54
N GLY A 7 -8.57 -3.30 16.54
CA GLY A 7 -8.27 -4.09 17.72
C GLY A 7 -7.26 -3.41 18.64
N GLY A 8 -7.72 -3.10 19.85
CA GLY A 8 -6.90 -2.57 20.94
C GLY A 8 -7.67 -1.63 21.86
N ASN A 9 -8.67 -0.90 21.35
CA ASN A 9 -9.47 0.02 22.15
C ASN A 9 -10.93 -0.49 22.27
N PRO A 10 -11.37 -0.96 23.47
CA PRO A 10 -12.74 -1.44 23.70
C PRO A 10 -13.80 -0.42 23.29
N PHE A 11 -13.48 0.87 23.38
CA PHE A 11 -14.36 1.97 22.98
C PHE A 11 -14.55 2.06 21.45
N MET A 12 -13.54 1.70 20.66
CA MET A 12 -13.64 1.64 19.19
C MET A 12 -14.42 0.41 18.72
N GLN A 13 -14.30 -0.74 19.40
CA GLN A 13 -15.18 -1.89 19.14
C GLN A 13 -16.65 -1.57 19.44
N GLN A 14 -16.92 -0.77 20.49
CA GLN A 14 -18.28 -0.35 20.85
C GLN A 14 -18.88 0.70 19.90
N MET A 15 -18.03 1.44 19.17
CA MET A 15 -18.45 2.42 18.14
C MET A 15 -18.41 1.88 16.70
N GLY A 16 -18.35 0.56 16.51
CA GLY A 16 -18.44 -0.08 15.19
C GLY A 16 -17.09 -0.44 14.55
N GLY A 17 -16.06 -0.72 15.35
CA GLY A 17 -14.84 -1.38 14.89
C GLY A 17 -15.17 -2.65 14.11
N GLY A 18 -14.57 -2.81 12.93
CA GLY A 18 -14.80 -3.96 12.05
C GLY A 18 -14.18 -5.24 12.61
N GLN A 19 -14.56 -6.40 12.08
CA GLN A 19 -13.77 -7.61 12.29
C GLN A 19 -12.39 -7.44 11.64
N PRO A 20 -11.30 -7.95 12.25
CA PRO A 20 -10.01 -8.06 11.57
C PRO A 20 -10.16 -8.78 10.25
N TRP A 21 -9.45 -8.32 9.22
CA TRP A 21 -9.43 -8.99 7.93
C TRP A 21 -8.75 -10.35 8.06
N LEU A 22 -9.17 -11.34 7.28
CA LEU A 22 -8.68 -12.72 7.38
C LEU A 22 -7.16 -12.81 7.25
N ILE A 23 -6.54 -11.90 6.49
CA ILE A 23 -5.09 -11.84 6.31
C ILE A 23 -4.34 -11.64 7.64
N VAL A 24 -4.89 -10.85 8.56
CA VAL A 24 -4.26 -10.62 9.88
C VAL A 24 -4.23 -11.93 10.66
N ASN A 25 -5.35 -12.67 10.68
CA ASN A 25 -5.43 -13.97 11.34
C ASN A 25 -4.44 -14.99 10.74
N GLN A 26 -4.23 -14.97 9.41
CA GLN A 26 -3.27 -15.87 8.76
C GLN A 26 -1.82 -15.50 9.11
N ILE A 27 -1.49 -14.20 9.16
CA ILE A 27 -0.16 -13.74 9.54
C ILE A 27 0.14 -14.09 11.01
N GLU A 28 -0.82 -13.92 11.92
CA GLU A 28 -0.67 -14.26 13.34
C GLU A 28 -0.39 -15.75 13.61
N GLN A 29 -0.76 -16.64 12.68
CA GLN A 29 -0.45 -18.07 12.83
C GLN A 29 1.04 -18.40 12.69
N VAL A 30 1.80 -17.53 12.03
CA VAL A 30 3.22 -17.77 11.68
C VAL A 30 4.16 -16.65 12.13
N PHE A 31 3.63 -15.50 12.56
CA PHE A 31 4.41 -14.37 13.08
C PHE A 31 3.87 -13.86 14.41
N GLU A 32 4.75 -13.33 15.25
CA GLU A 32 4.36 -12.51 16.40
C GLU A 32 4.08 -11.07 15.90
N LEU A 33 2.83 -10.64 15.97
CA LEU A 33 2.45 -9.30 15.57
C LEU A 33 2.65 -8.28 16.70
N LYS A 34 3.27 -7.16 16.35
CA LYS A 34 3.37 -5.97 17.21
C LYS A 34 2.85 -4.76 16.46
N LYS A 35 1.83 -4.12 17.00
CA LYS A 35 1.29 -2.89 16.47
C LYS A 35 2.25 -1.75 16.74
N ILE A 36 2.61 -1.01 15.69
CA ILE A 36 3.39 0.22 15.77
C ILE A 36 2.44 1.37 15.46
N GLU A 37 2.38 2.35 16.36
CA GLU A 37 1.51 3.51 16.17
C GLU A 37 1.97 4.37 14.97
N PRO A 38 1.05 4.97 14.19
CA PRO A 38 1.42 5.84 13.07
C PRO A 38 2.24 7.08 13.47
N THR A 39 2.25 7.42 14.75
CA THR A 39 3.05 8.52 15.34
C THR A 39 4.35 8.04 15.96
N ALA A 40 4.70 6.75 15.84
CA ALA A 40 5.92 6.20 16.41
C ALA A 40 7.16 6.89 15.84
N THR A 41 8.07 7.29 16.72
CA THR A 41 9.31 7.99 16.34
C THR A 41 10.53 7.08 16.34
N VAL A 42 10.31 5.80 16.65
CA VAL A 42 11.30 4.73 16.59
C VAL A 42 10.61 3.39 16.30
N ILE A 43 11.29 2.52 15.55
CA ILE A 43 10.86 1.13 15.34
C ILE A 43 11.60 0.24 16.34
N PRO A 44 10.92 -0.64 17.09
CA PRO A 44 11.56 -1.49 18.10
C PRO A 44 12.60 -2.44 17.51
N ASP A 45 13.65 -2.73 18.27
CA ASP A 45 14.79 -3.54 17.82
C ASP A 45 14.43 -5.02 17.58
N ASP A 46 13.32 -5.50 18.16
CA ASP A 46 12.83 -6.86 18.01
C ASP A 46 11.91 -7.06 16.78
N ILE A 47 11.73 -6.02 15.96
CA ILE A 47 11.00 -6.11 14.69
C ILE A 47 11.92 -6.61 13.58
N SER A 48 11.61 -7.78 13.01
CA SER A 48 12.34 -8.35 11.88
C SER A 48 11.84 -7.84 10.52
N VAL A 49 10.53 -7.66 10.38
CA VAL A 49 9.87 -7.17 9.17
C VAL A 49 8.84 -6.12 9.57
N LEU A 50 8.92 -4.94 8.95
CA LEU A 50 7.96 -3.86 9.14
C LEU A 50 6.93 -3.89 8.00
N MET A 51 5.68 -4.25 8.34
CA MET A 51 4.55 -4.17 7.41
C MET A 51 3.86 -2.80 7.54
N ILE A 52 3.84 -2.03 6.47
CA ILE A 52 3.26 -0.68 6.42
C ILE A 52 2.06 -0.75 5.48
N VAL A 53 0.86 -0.50 5.99
CA VAL A 53 -0.38 -0.61 5.20
C VAL A 53 -1.09 0.73 5.16
N HIS A 54 -1.30 1.24 3.95
CA HIS A 54 -2.01 2.47 3.68
C HIS A 54 -1.47 3.69 4.47
N PRO A 55 -0.19 4.05 4.33
CA PRO A 55 0.43 5.15 5.08
C PRO A 55 -0.13 6.50 4.61
N LYS A 56 -1.05 7.07 5.41
CA LYS A 56 -1.64 8.39 5.14
C LYS A 56 -1.02 9.44 6.04
N SER A 57 -0.47 10.49 5.44
CA SER A 57 0.00 11.70 6.15
C SER A 57 0.89 11.40 7.36
N LEU A 58 1.82 10.44 7.22
CA LEU A 58 2.79 10.13 8.26
C LEU A 58 3.68 11.35 8.54
N THR A 59 3.98 11.59 9.81
CA THR A 59 4.88 12.68 10.20
C THR A 59 6.30 12.42 9.69
N ASP A 60 7.08 13.49 9.52
CA ASP A 60 8.50 13.38 9.18
C ASP A 60 9.28 12.53 10.21
N ALA A 61 8.89 12.56 11.49
CA ALA A 61 9.49 11.73 12.54
C ALA A 61 9.20 10.23 12.33
N THR A 62 7.98 9.87 11.94
CA THR A 62 7.61 8.47 11.61
C THR A 62 8.32 8.01 10.34
N LEU A 63 8.30 8.83 9.28
CA LEU A 63 9.01 8.53 8.03
C LEU A 63 10.51 8.36 8.26
N TYR A 64 11.11 9.16 9.16
CA TYR A 64 12.49 9.00 9.60
C TYR A 64 12.71 7.67 10.32
N ALA A 65 11.82 7.27 11.23
CA ALA A 65 11.92 5.99 11.92
C ALA A 65 11.90 4.79 10.95
N ILE A 66 11.01 4.84 9.94
CA ILE A 66 10.92 3.85 8.86
C ILE A 66 12.21 3.83 8.03
N ASP A 67 12.69 4.99 7.59
CA ASP A 67 13.93 5.12 6.81
C ASP A 67 15.11 4.49 7.58
N GLN A 68 15.33 4.89 8.83
CA GLN A 68 16.44 4.41 9.63
C GLN A 68 16.35 2.92 9.98
N PHE A 69 15.13 2.39 10.13
CA PHE A 69 14.93 0.95 10.30
C PHE A 69 15.43 0.17 9.07
N VAL A 70 15.05 0.60 7.87
CA VAL A 70 15.47 -0.03 6.62
C VAL A 70 16.97 0.17 6.36
N LEU A 71 17.51 1.38 6.56
CA LEU A 71 18.96 1.63 6.44
C LEU A 71 19.79 0.79 7.42
N GLY A 72 19.22 0.50 8.59
CA GLY A 72 19.81 -0.34 9.63
C GLY A 72 19.87 -1.82 9.29
N GLY A 73 19.26 -2.26 8.17
CA GLY A 73 19.18 -3.65 7.73
C GLY A 73 17.80 -4.29 7.92
N GLY A 74 16.81 -3.54 8.41
CA GLY A 74 15.43 -4.01 8.53
C GLY A 74 14.76 -4.24 7.18
N HIS A 75 13.81 -5.17 7.12
CA HIS A 75 13.03 -5.47 5.92
C HIS A 75 11.65 -4.83 5.98
N ALA A 76 11.14 -4.32 4.86
CA ALA A 76 9.82 -3.71 4.83
C ALA A 76 8.92 -4.32 3.74
N LEU A 77 7.65 -4.48 4.07
CA LEU A 77 6.57 -4.79 3.13
C LEU A 77 5.56 -3.64 3.18
N ILE A 78 5.42 -2.92 2.07
CA ILE A 78 4.76 -1.63 2.03
C ILE A 78 3.61 -1.69 1.04
N PHE A 79 2.40 -1.42 1.51
CA PHE A 79 1.20 -1.29 0.69
C PHE A 79 0.82 0.19 0.63
N VAL A 80 1.02 0.79 -0.54
CA VAL A 80 0.57 2.16 -0.89
C VAL A 80 -0.52 2.06 -1.94
N ASP A 81 -1.32 3.10 -2.08
CA ASP A 81 -2.51 3.00 -2.93
C ASP A 81 -2.86 4.37 -3.53
N PRO A 82 -3.01 4.51 -4.87
CA PRO A 82 -3.56 5.73 -5.45
C PRO A 82 -5.07 5.90 -5.21
N LEU A 83 -5.79 4.83 -4.87
CA LEU A 83 -7.21 4.83 -4.56
C LEU A 83 -7.63 3.56 -3.83
N ALA A 84 -7.51 3.57 -2.50
CA ALA A 84 -7.99 2.44 -1.70
C ALA A 84 -9.53 2.39 -1.70
N GLU A 85 -10.10 1.40 -2.37
CA GLU A 85 -11.53 1.14 -2.42
C GLU A 85 -12.08 0.80 -1.03
N ALA A 86 -11.29 0.09 -0.22
CA ALA A 86 -11.54 -0.18 1.19
C ALA A 86 -11.75 1.08 2.05
N ASP A 87 -11.05 2.16 1.73
CA ASP A 87 -11.08 3.39 2.53
C ASP A 87 -12.37 4.16 2.22
N ARG A 88 -13.17 4.38 3.26
CA ARG A 88 -14.41 5.16 3.16
C ARG A 88 -14.18 6.68 3.21
N GLY A 89 -12.94 7.15 3.14
CA GLY A 89 -12.62 8.59 3.06
C GLY A 89 -13.00 9.37 4.31
N GLY A 90 -12.92 8.75 5.50
CA GLY A 90 -13.10 9.46 6.79
C GLY A 90 -14.50 10.02 7.07
N GLY A 91 -15.56 9.53 6.41
CA GLY A 91 -16.94 9.95 6.68
C GLY A 91 -17.42 9.55 8.08
N ASN A 92 -18.26 10.38 8.71
CA ASN A 92 -18.88 10.08 9.99
C ASN A 92 -19.72 8.78 9.88
N PRO A 93 -19.46 7.73 10.68
CA PRO A 93 -20.22 6.49 10.65
C PRO A 93 -21.73 6.70 10.87
N MET A 94 -22.11 7.77 11.59
CA MET A 94 -23.50 8.16 11.87
C MET A 94 -24.19 8.90 10.73
N ASN A 95 -23.47 9.26 9.66
CA ASN A 95 -24.07 9.87 8.48
C ASN A 95 -23.59 9.14 7.21
N PRO A 96 -24.22 8.02 6.83
CA PRO A 96 -23.91 7.28 5.60
C PRO A 96 -24.04 8.11 4.31
N PHE A 97 -24.80 9.21 4.36
CA PHE A 97 -25.00 10.16 3.27
C PHE A 97 -24.12 11.43 3.41
N GLY A 98 -23.44 11.59 4.55
CA GLY A 98 -22.43 12.62 4.78
C GLY A 98 -21.14 12.12 4.17
N GLY A 99 -21.06 12.24 2.85
CA GLY A 99 -20.03 11.64 2.00
C GLY A 99 -18.67 11.54 2.68
N GLY A 100 -18.15 10.31 2.70
CA GLY A 100 -16.71 10.10 2.78
C GLY A 100 -16.04 10.94 1.71
N GLY A 101 -15.21 11.89 2.13
CA GLY A 101 -14.65 12.92 1.25
C GLY A 101 -13.19 13.25 1.56
N GLY A 102 -12.60 12.58 2.55
CA GLY A 102 -11.17 12.60 2.77
C GLY A 102 -10.43 11.87 1.65
N PRO A 103 -9.15 12.20 1.42
CA PRO A 103 -8.29 11.49 0.47
C PRO A 103 -8.33 9.99 0.74
N ARG A 104 -8.39 9.17 -0.31
CA ARG A 104 -8.41 7.70 -0.22
C ARG A 104 -7.12 7.08 -0.70
N ASP A 105 -6.18 7.91 -1.12
CA ASP A 105 -4.83 7.55 -1.49
C ASP A 105 -3.89 7.51 -0.26
N SER A 106 -2.77 6.82 -0.42
CA SER A 106 -1.65 6.76 0.50
C SER A 106 -0.34 6.63 -0.25
N ASN A 107 0.73 7.26 0.27
CA ASN A 107 2.06 7.23 -0.34
C ASN A 107 3.13 7.68 0.67
N MET A 108 4.41 7.46 0.35
CA MET A 108 5.58 7.93 1.12
C MET A 108 6.62 8.59 0.21
N PRO A 109 6.27 9.67 -0.51
CA PRO A 109 7.05 10.20 -1.62
C PRO A 109 8.48 10.60 -1.23
N LYS A 110 8.68 11.16 -0.02
CA LYS A 110 10.01 11.57 0.46
C LYS A 110 10.97 10.39 0.61
N VAL A 111 10.50 9.29 1.19
CA VAL A 111 11.28 8.07 1.39
C VAL A 111 11.48 7.33 0.07
N PHE A 112 10.41 7.23 -0.72
CA PHE A 112 10.44 6.58 -2.03
C PHE A 112 11.43 7.25 -3.00
N ALA A 113 11.46 8.59 -3.03
CA ALA A 113 12.43 9.34 -3.82
C ALA A 113 13.88 9.03 -3.41
N ALA A 114 14.17 8.93 -2.11
CA ALA A 114 15.50 8.57 -1.62
C ALA A 114 15.90 7.13 -1.99
N TRP A 115 14.92 6.23 -2.06
CA TRP A 115 15.10 4.84 -2.46
C TRP A 115 15.02 4.61 -3.98
N GLY A 116 14.83 5.67 -4.77
CA GLY A 116 14.82 5.61 -6.24
C GLY A 116 13.55 5.01 -6.85
N ILE A 117 12.43 5.03 -6.11
CA ILE A 117 11.14 4.51 -6.57
C ILE A 117 10.07 5.60 -6.54
N GLU A 118 9.05 5.46 -7.37
CA GLU A 118 7.92 6.38 -7.44
C GLU A 118 6.62 5.59 -7.62
N LEU A 119 5.60 5.93 -6.84
CA LEU A 119 4.22 5.61 -7.17
C LEU A 119 3.68 6.71 -8.08
N VAL A 120 3.25 6.37 -9.30
CA VAL A 120 2.76 7.35 -10.27
C VAL A 120 1.58 8.14 -9.68
N PRO A 121 1.72 9.47 -9.49
CA PRO A 121 0.71 10.25 -8.76
C PRO A 121 -0.65 10.26 -9.44
N GLY A 122 -1.70 9.93 -8.68
CA GLY A 122 -3.10 10.06 -9.13
C GLY A 122 -3.50 9.12 -10.27
N LYS A 123 -2.68 8.11 -10.58
CA LYS A 123 -2.96 7.14 -11.64
C LYS A 123 -3.22 5.76 -11.07
N VAL A 124 -4.19 5.09 -11.67
CA VAL A 124 -4.43 3.66 -11.51
C VAL A 124 -4.11 2.94 -12.82
N LEU A 125 -3.77 1.68 -12.69
CA LEU A 125 -3.57 0.74 -13.77
C LEU A 125 -4.93 0.17 -14.22
N ALA A 126 -5.11 0.09 -15.53
CA ALA A 126 -6.22 -0.62 -16.13
C ALA A 126 -5.70 -1.58 -17.21
N ASP A 127 -6.22 -2.80 -17.22
CA ASP A 127 -5.82 -3.87 -18.11
C ASP A 127 -7.08 -4.68 -18.50
N LEU A 128 -7.48 -4.54 -19.77
CA LEU A 128 -8.73 -5.12 -20.27
C LEU A 128 -8.64 -6.64 -20.46
N PRO A 129 -7.56 -7.22 -21.02
CA PRO A 129 -7.38 -8.68 -21.03
C PRO A 129 -7.47 -9.35 -19.67
N LEU A 130 -7.02 -8.67 -18.61
CA LEU A 130 -7.02 -9.19 -17.23
C LEU A 130 -8.25 -8.78 -16.40
N ALA A 131 -9.20 -8.07 -17.01
CA ALA A 131 -10.33 -7.48 -16.31
C ALA A 131 -11.26 -8.52 -15.66
N LYS A 132 -11.67 -8.26 -14.42
CA LYS A 132 -12.80 -8.93 -13.80
C LYS A 132 -14.12 -8.48 -14.41
N LYS A 133 -15.07 -9.40 -14.46
CA LYS A 133 -16.46 -9.09 -14.80
C LYS A 133 -17.24 -8.63 -13.57
N VAL A 134 -17.94 -7.51 -13.70
CA VAL A 134 -18.81 -6.95 -12.66
C VAL A 134 -20.24 -6.83 -13.16
N GLN A 135 -21.19 -6.86 -12.23
CA GLN A 135 -22.59 -6.58 -12.54
C GLN A 135 -22.87 -5.10 -12.38
N VAL A 136 -23.34 -4.48 -13.46
CA VAL A 136 -23.83 -3.09 -13.47
C VAL A 136 -25.32 -3.08 -13.78
N GLN A 137 -26.03 -2.04 -13.33
CA GLN A 137 -27.45 -1.86 -13.61
C GLN A 137 -27.74 -0.52 -14.31
N PRO A 138 -27.15 -0.25 -15.49
CA PRO A 138 -27.48 0.95 -16.24
C PRO A 138 -28.97 0.94 -16.60
N GLN A 139 -29.69 2.00 -16.21
CA GLN A 139 -31.12 2.18 -16.49
C GLN A 139 -32.00 1.00 -16.00
N GLY A 140 -31.60 0.34 -14.90
CA GLY A 140 -32.38 -0.73 -14.27
C GLY A 140 -32.28 -2.10 -14.97
N ARG A 141 -31.38 -2.25 -15.95
CA ARG A 141 -31.11 -3.55 -16.59
C ARG A 141 -29.78 -4.11 -16.09
N LEU A 142 -29.81 -5.30 -15.49
CA LEU A 142 -28.62 -6.04 -15.13
C LEU A 142 -27.79 -6.37 -16.38
N GLN A 143 -26.53 -5.97 -16.37
CA GLN A 143 -25.55 -6.29 -17.39
C GLN A 143 -24.24 -6.73 -16.72
N VAL A 144 -23.56 -7.69 -17.33
CA VAL A 144 -22.22 -8.12 -16.91
C VAL A 144 -21.22 -7.47 -17.86
N VAL A 145 -20.31 -6.67 -17.33
CA VAL A 145 -19.31 -5.91 -18.11
C VAL A 145 -17.93 -6.13 -17.52
N ASP A 146 -16.90 -6.05 -18.37
CA ASP A 146 -15.51 -6.06 -17.93
C ASP A 146 -15.18 -4.74 -17.23
N TYR A 147 -14.50 -4.82 -16.09
CA TYR A 147 -14.07 -3.68 -15.31
C TYR A 147 -12.54 -3.66 -15.24
N PRO A 148 -11.87 -2.92 -16.14
CA PRO A 148 -10.44 -3.10 -16.40
C PRO A 148 -9.52 -2.67 -15.26
N VAL A 149 -10.05 -2.06 -14.19
CA VAL A 149 -9.28 -1.66 -13.00
C VAL A 149 -9.38 -2.67 -11.87
N TRP A 150 -10.20 -3.72 -12.02
CA TRP A 150 -10.17 -4.91 -11.16
C TRP A 150 -9.54 -6.03 -11.94
N ILE A 151 -8.35 -6.47 -11.54
CA ILE A 151 -7.47 -7.24 -12.40
C ILE A 151 -7.10 -8.54 -11.73
N ASP A 152 -7.29 -9.64 -12.46
CA ASP A 152 -6.80 -10.97 -12.09
C ASP A 152 -5.44 -11.24 -12.75
N PHE A 153 -4.36 -10.91 -12.05
CA PHE A 153 -3.02 -11.33 -12.44
C PHE A 153 -2.89 -12.84 -12.29
N ARG A 154 -2.29 -13.47 -13.30
CA ARG A 154 -2.05 -14.92 -13.36
C ARG A 154 -0.57 -15.20 -13.45
N GLN A 155 -0.21 -16.48 -13.48
CA GLN A 155 1.16 -16.97 -13.41
C GLN A 155 2.15 -16.22 -14.33
N ASP A 156 1.76 -15.93 -15.56
CA ASP A 156 2.50 -15.19 -16.60
C ASP A 156 2.82 -13.72 -16.26
N HIS A 157 2.18 -13.16 -15.24
CA HIS A 157 2.36 -11.78 -14.76
C HIS A 157 3.24 -11.70 -13.50
N PHE A 158 3.73 -12.84 -13.03
CA PHE A 158 4.51 -12.96 -11.82
C PHE A 158 5.98 -13.24 -12.11
N ASN A 159 6.84 -12.74 -11.23
CA ASN A 159 8.24 -13.08 -11.29
C ASN A 159 8.46 -14.51 -10.79
N HIS A 160 8.91 -15.40 -11.69
CA HIS A 160 9.21 -16.80 -11.37
C HIS A 160 10.57 -17.02 -10.71
N ASP A 161 11.46 -16.03 -10.79
CA ASP A 161 12.78 -16.09 -10.16
C ASP A 161 12.73 -15.62 -8.70
N ASP A 162 11.67 -14.89 -8.30
CA ASP A 162 11.46 -14.47 -6.91
C ASP A 162 10.57 -15.47 -6.15
N ILE A 163 11.09 -16.02 -5.05
CA ILE A 163 10.40 -17.01 -4.23
C ILE A 163 9.04 -16.55 -3.69
N VAL A 164 8.84 -15.23 -3.52
CA VAL A 164 7.58 -14.67 -3.00
C VAL A 164 6.44 -14.85 -4.01
N THR A 165 6.72 -14.70 -5.30
CA THR A 165 5.71 -14.75 -6.37
C THR A 165 5.77 -16.01 -7.23
N ALA A 166 6.86 -16.78 -7.16
CA ALA A 166 7.12 -17.92 -8.05
C ALA A 166 6.03 -19.01 -8.06
N GLN A 167 5.31 -19.17 -6.95
CA GLN A 167 4.29 -20.21 -6.77
C GLN A 167 2.87 -19.65 -6.59
N ILE A 168 2.69 -18.34 -6.79
CA ILE A 168 1.36 -17.72 -6.68
C ILE A 168 0.57 -18.01 -7.97
N PRO A 169 -0.64 -18.60 -7.88
CA PRO A 169 -1.41 -18.92 -9.07
C PRO A 169 -2.16 -17.69 -9.63
N THR A 170 -2.77 -16.91 -8.74
CA THR A 170 -3.58 -15.73 -9.09
C THR A 170 -3.53 -14.71 -7.97
N ILE A 171 -3.50 -13.43 -8.31
CA ILE A 171 -3.73 -12.30 -7.40
C ILE A 171 -4.78 -11.40 -8.04
N THR A 172 -5.80 -11.03 -7.27
CA THR A 172 -6.71 -9.97 -7.67
C THR A 172 -6.31 -8.66 -6.99
N VAL A 173 -6.21 -7.59 -7.78
CA VAL A 173 -6.05 -6.21 -7.28
C VAL A 173 -7.23 -5.33 -7.73
N ALA A 174 -7.44 -4.21 -7.05
CA ALA A 174 -8.48 -3.24 -7.42
C ALA A 174 -7.94 -1.81 -7.38
N SER A 175 -8.10 -1.08 -8.49
CA SER A 175 -7.63 0.31 -8.60
C SER A 175 -6.13 0.47 -8.31
N ALA A 176 -5.34 -0.58 -8.57
CA ALA A 176 -3.91 -0.61 -8.28
C ALA A 176 -3.15 0.53 -8.95
N GLY A 177 -2.16 1.06 -8.26
CA GLY A 177 -1.21 2.03 -8.80
C GLY A 177 -0.09 1.41 -9.60
N ILE A 178 0.81 2.29 -10.03
CA ILE A 178 1.92 1.95 -10.92
C ILE A 178 3.21 2.40 -10.26
N LEU A 179 4.14 1.47 -10.09
CA LEU A 179 5.48 1.74 -9.60
C LEU A 179 6.42 2.03 -10.77
N LYS A 180 7.26 3.04 -10.62
CA LYS A 180 8.32 3.39 -11.57
C LYS A 180 9.64 3.58 -10.84
N LYS A 181 10.72 3.36 -11.58
CA LYS A 181 12.05 3.80 -11.16
C LYS A 181 12.15 5.31 -11.27
N SER A 182 12.48 5.99 -10.17
CA SER A 182 12.74 7.43 -10.21
C SER A 182 13.99 7.72 -11.04
N SER A 183 13.99 8.87 -11.71
CA SER A 183 15.17 9.34 -12.43
C SER A 183 16.36 9.49 -11.47
N GLY A 184 17.49 8.85 -11.79
CA GLY A 184 18.68 8.86 -10.94
C GLY A 184 18.66 7.87 -9.77
N GLY A 185 17.63 7.02 -9.64
CA GLY A 185 17.57 5.96 -8.63
C GLY A 185 18.67 4.91 -8.83
N THR A 186 19.42 4.61 -7.76
CA THR A 186 20.54 3.64 -7.79
C THR A 186 20.12 2.23 -7.39
N THR A 187 18.91 2.04 -6.89
CA THR A 187 18.36 0.73 -6.52
C THR A 187 18.04 -0.10 -7.75
N ASP A 188 18.08 -1.42 -7.56
CA ASP A 188 17.45 -2.36 -8.46
C ASP A 188 15.95 -2.45 -8.13
N ILE A 189 15.12 -2.44 -9.17
CA ILE A 189 13.67 -2.59 -9.06
C ILE A 189 13.32 -3.83 -9.85
N GLN A 190 13.17 -4.94 -9.14
CA GLN A 190 12.75 -6.21 -9.71
C GLN A 190 11.21 -6.28 -9.67
N PRO A 191 10.50 -6.23 -10.81
CA PRO A 191 9.06 -6.43 -10.82
C PRO A 191 8.72 -7.80 -10.24
N LEU A 192 7.70 -7.83 -9.38
CA LEU A 192 7.11 -9.05 -8.80
C LEU A 192 5.75 -9.35 -9.43
N ILE A 193 4.98 -8.30 -9.71
CA ILE A 193 3.71 -8.33 -10.42
C ILE A 193 3.74 -7.21 -11.45
N GLU A 194 3.56 -7.55 -12.73
CA GLU A 194 3.50 -6.60 -13.84
C GLU A 194 2.35 -6.89 -14.79
N SER A 195 1.79 -5.85 -15.40
CA SER A 195 0.78 -5.99 -16.45
C SER A 195 1.36 -6.45 -17.78
N ASP A 196 0.47 -6.64 -18.76
CA ASP A 196 0.87 -6.76 -20.15
C ASP A 196 1.01 -5.37 -20.83
N GLU A 197 1.34 -5.37 -22.12
CA GLU A 197 1.44 -4.15 -22.96
C GLU A 197 0.06 -3.58 -23.35
N ALA A 198 -1.02 -4.31 -23.10
CA ALA A 198 -2.38 -3.82 -23.28
C ALA A 198 -2.76 -2.82 -22.17
N ALA A 199 -2.03 -2.77 -21.06
CA ALA A 199 -2.32 -1.87 -19.95
C ALA A 199 -2.35 -0.38 -20.33
N MET A 200 -3.11 0.39 -19.57
CA MET A 200 -3.21 1.84 -19.69
C MET A 200 -3.29 2.53 -18.33
N GLN A 201 -2.84 3.78 -18.28
CA GLN A 201 -3.02 4.64 -17.12
C GLN A 201 -4.39 5.34 -17.13
N ILE A 202 -5.12 5.24 -16.02
CA ILE A 202 -6.38 5.95 -15.80
C ILE A 202 -6.23 6.92 -14.63
N GLU A 203 -6.84 8.10 -14.73
CA GLU A 203 -6.94 9.03 -13.59
C GLU A 203 -7.76 8.38 -12.46
N ALA A 204 -7.19 8.29 -11.25
CA ALA A 204 -7.88 7.76 -10.07
C ALA A 204 -9.20 8.50 -9.79
N SER A 205 -9.24 9.81 -10.10
CA SER A 205 -10.44 10.66 -9.95
C SER A 205 -11.65 10.18 -10.78
N ARG A 206 -11.43 9.43 -11.86
CA ARG A 206 -12.52 8.82 -12.65
C ARG A 206 -13.25 7.71 -11.90
N LEU A 207 -12.66 7.18 -10.83
CA LEU A 207 -13.21 6.08 -10.04
C LEU A 207 -13.74 6.51 -8.67
N SER A 208 -13.44 7.72 -8.20
CA SER A 208 -13.64 8.12 -6.80
C SER A 208 -15.10 8.32 -6.36
N PHE A 209 -16.08 8.32 -7.27
CA PHE A 209 -17.50 8.57 -6.95
C PHE A 209 -18.42 7.44 -7.41
N LEU A 210 -18.78 7.46 -8.70
CA LEU A 210 -19.59 6.45 -9.35
C LEU A 210 -18.78 5.96 -10.54
N PRO A 211 -18.04 4.85 -10.40
CA PRO A 211 -17.35 4.25 -11.52
C PRO A 211 -18.34 3.95 -12.65
N ASP A 212 -17.94 4.29 -13.87
CA ASP A 212 -18.67 3.94 -15.09
C ASP A 212 -17.84 2.93 -15.90
N PRO A 213 -17.98 1.61 -15.63
CA PRO A 213 -17.23 0.60 -16.37
C PRO A 213 -17.44 0.69 -17.88
N SER A 214 -18.65 1.03 -18.35
CA SER A 214 -18.94 1.15 -19.79
C SER A 214 -18.17 2.31 -20.43
N GLY A 215 -18.09 3.44 -19.72
CA GLY A 215 -17.28 4.58 -20.12
C GLY A 215 -15.77 4.27 -20.13
N LEU A 216 -15.27 3.49 -19.17
CA LEU A 216 -13.87 3.04 -19.17
C LEU A 216 -13.56 2.15 -20.38
N LEU A 217 -14.44 1.20 -20.72
CA LEU A 217 -14.28 0.34 -21.89
C LEU A 217 -14.25 1.13 -23.20
N THR A 218 -15.12 2.14 -23.33
CA THR A 218 -15.18 2.98 -24.54
C THR A 218 -13.92 3.83 -24.70
N GLY A 219 -13.34 4.30 -23.59
CA GLY A 219 -12.12 5.09 -23.58
C GLY A 219 -10.83 4.28 -23.53
N TYR A 220 -10.91 2.95 -23.55
CA TYR A 220 -9.76 2.08 -23.36
C TYR A 220 -8.82 2.16 -24.56
N LYS A 221 -7.58 2.53 -24.28
CA LYS A 221 -6.50 2.58 -25.27
C LYS A 221 -5.20 2.21 -24.58
N PRO A 222 -4.58 1.06 -24.92
CA PRO A 222 -3.30 0.66 -24.37
C PRO A 222 -2.22 1.73 -24.53
N ASP A 223 -1.38 1.87 -23.50
CA ASP A 223 -0.18 2.69 -23.54
C ASP A 223 0.97 1.98 -24.28
N GLY A 224 0.88 0.65 -24.44
CA GLY A 224 1.90 -0.16 -25.13
C GLY A 224 3.11 -0.50 -24.26
N GLU A 225 3.01 -0.29 -22.95
CA GLU A 225 4.07 -0.54 -21.98
C GLU A 225 3.53 -1.36 -20.82
N LYS A 226 4.32 -2.32 -20.34
CA LYS A 226 4.05 -3.02 -19.09
C LYS A 226 4.19 -2.06 -17.91
N MET A 227 3.37 -2.28 -16.89
CA MET A 227 3.31 -1.44 -15.71
C MET A 227 3.44 -2.30 -14.45
N ILE A 228 4.29 -1.85 -13.53
CA ILE A 228 4.65 -2.62 -12.33
C ILE A 228 3.64 -2.30 -11.22
N VAL A 229 3.00 -3.33 -10.67
CA VAL A 229 2.08 -3.20 -9.52
C VAL A 229 2.79 -3.51 -8.21
N ALA A 230 3.69 -4.50 -8.22
CA ALA A 230 4.52 -4.83 -7.06
C ALA A 230 5.97 -5.05 -7.48
N ALA A 231 6.92 -4.61 -6.65
CA ALA A 231 8.34 -4.78 -6.90
C ALA A 231 9.14 -5.04 -5.63
N ARG A 232 10.24 -5.78 -5.79
CA ARG A 232 11.32 -5.85 -4.79
C ARG A 232 12.36 -4.79 -5.13
N ILE A 233 12.69 -4.00 -4.12
CA ILE A 233 13.64 -2.90 -4.21
C ILE A 233 14.88 -3.29 -3.42
N THR A 234 16.03 -3.33 -4.08
CA THR A 234 17.31 -3.67 -3.46
C THR A 234 18.44 -2.74 -3.86
N GLY A 235 19.50 -2.71 -3.06
CA GLY A 235 20.69 -1.90 -3.31
C GLY A 235 20.99 -0.91 -2.19
N LYS A 236 22.13 -0.23 -2.28
CA LYS A 236 22.50 0.81 -1.31
C LYS A 236 21.75 2.11 -1.60
N VAL A 237 21.27 2.74 -0.53
CA VAL A 237 20.52 4.00 -0.60
C VAL A 237 21.02 4.98 0.45
N LYS A 238 20.89 6.27 0.14
CA LYS A 238 21.07 7.34 1.12
C LYS A 238 19.77 7.57 1.88
N THR A 239 19.89 8.11 3.09
CA THR A 239 18.72 8.51 3.89
C THR A 239 17.89 9.58 3.17
N ALA A 240 16.57 9.52 3.37
CA ALA A 240 15.67 10.61 3.02
C ALA A 240 15.80 11.85 3.92
N PHE A 241 16.63 11.77 4.97
CA PHE A 241 16.78 12.80 6.01
C PHE A 241 18.25 13.16 6.24
N PRO A 242 18.91 13.84 5.27
CA PRO A 242 20.33 14.16 5.35
C PRO A 242 20.70 15.07 6.54
N GLU A 243 19.73 15.83 7.05
CA GLU A 243 19.89 16.71 8.21
C GLU A 243 19.71 15.97 9.56
N GLY A 244 19.47 14.66 9.53
CA GLY A 244 19.27 13.83 10.72
C GLY A 244 17.82 13.78 11.21
N LYS A 245 17.63 13.40 12.48
CA LYS A 245 16.31 13.17 13.09
C LYS A 245 15.47 14.46 13.07
N PRO A 246 14.29 14.47 12.41
CA PRO A 246 13.38 15.61 12.45
C PRO A 246 12.89 15.90 13.88
N PRO A 247 12.57 17.16 14.19
CA PRO A 247 11.86 17.47 15.43
C PRO A 247 10.50 16.75 15.44
N VAL A 248 10.11 16.25 16.61
CA VAL A 248 8.75 15.73 16.80
C VAL A 248 7.83 16.94 16.84
N GLU A 249 6.88 17.03 15.91
CA GLU A 249 5.87 18.08 15.96
C GLU A 249 5.11 17.96 17.28
N ALA A 250 5.05 19.05 18.05
CA ALA A 250 4.28 19.10 19.28
C ALA A 250 2.78 19.10 18.92
N THR A 251 2.22 17.94 18.64
CA THR A 251 0.78 17.75 18.76
C THR A 251 0.44 17.88 20.23
N ASP A 252 -0.55 18.68 20.59
CA ASP A 252 -1.08 18.83 21.95
C ASP A 252 -1.48 17.46 22.52
N ASN A 253 -0.51 16.74 23.09
CA ASN A 253 -0.61 15.64 24.03
C ASN A 253 0.82 15.19 24.34
N ASN A 254 1.20 15.26 25.62
CA ASN A 254 2.29 14.45 26.18
C ASN A 254 1.93 12.97 25.98
N ALA A 255 2.10 12.44 24.77
CA ALA A 255 2.07 11.00 24.54
C ALA A 255 3.37 10.46 25.14
N ALA A 256 3.25 9.82 26.30
CA ALA A 256 4.31 8.96 26.81
C ALA A 256 4.72 7.97 25.71
N PRO A 257 6.02 7.60 25.59
CA PRO A 257 6.42 6.56 24.65
C PRO A 257 5.53 5.34 24.84
N THR A 258 5.00 4.82 23.74
CA THR A 258 4.18 3.60 23.81
C THR A 258 5.05 2.45 24.32
N PRO A 259 4.50 1.41 24.98
CA PRO A 259 5.28 0.26 25.47
C PRO A 259 6.17 -0.38 24.39
N SER A 260 5.77 -0.25 23.13
CA SER A 260 6.51 -0.62 21.93
C SER A 260 7.85 0.14 21.80
N GLU A 261 7.89 1.45 22.04
CA GLU A 261 9.10 2.27 21.88
C GLU A 261 10.14 2.05 22.99
N GLU A 262 9.76 1.51 24.15
CA GLU A 262 10.66 1.27 25.30
C GLU A 262 11.78 0.27 25.00
N LYS A 263 11.61 -0.60 24.00
CA LYS A 263 12.61 -1.59 23.58
C LYS A 263 13.59 -1.07 22.53
N ALA A 264 13.45 0.16 22.06
CA ALA A 264 14.33 0.71 21.06
C ALA A 264 15.58 1.33 21.69
N SER A 265 16.75 0.85 21.29
CA SER A 265 18.02 1.46 21.70
C SER A 265 18.25 2.77 20.93
N PRO A 266 18.84 3.81 21.54
CA PRO A 266 19.22 5.02 20.82
C PRO A 266 20.28 4.69 19.76
N LYS A 267 19.89 4.76 18.48
CA LYS A 267 20.78 4.53 17.34
C LYS A 267 21.32 5.85 16.81
N ALA A 268 22.60 5.85 16.44
CA ALA A 268 23.18 6.95 15.68
C ALA A 268 22.48 7.07 14.31
N HIS A 269 22.32 8.30 13.82
CA HIS A 269 21.78 8.57 12.50
C HIS A 269 22.63 7.89 11.41
N LEU A 270 21.97 7.18 10.49
CA LEU A 270 22.55 6.56 9.31
C LEU A 270 22.30 7.45 8.10
N ALA A 271 23.38 7.96 7.50
CA ALA A 271 23.32 8.74 6.26
C ALA A 271 23.16 7.85 5.01
N GLU A 272 23.50 6.56 5.13
CA GLU A 272 23.41 5.54 4.09
C GLU A 272 23.06 4.19 4.72
N SER A 273 22.43 3.30 3.95
CA SER A 273 22.19 1.93 4.37
C SER A 273 23.51 1.18 4.63
N LYS A 274 23.52 0.35 5.69
CA LYS A 274 24.69 -0.48 6.03
C LYS A 274 25.00 -1.45 4.89
N ASP A 275 23.96 -2.10 4.40
CA ASP A 275 23.98 -3.08 3.31
C ASP A 275 22.89 -2.73 2.27
N SER A 276 22.73 -3.58 1.25
CA SER A 276 21.60 -3.45 0.32
C SER A 276 20.27 -3.56 1.08
N ILE A 277 19.37 -2.60 0.87
CA ILE A 277 18.02 -2.68 1.42
C ILE A 277 17.27 -3.87 0.81
N ASN A 278 16.23 -4.33 1.48
CA ASN A 278 15.29 -5.32 0.94
C ASN A 278 13.88 -4.91 1.32
N VAL A 279 13.19 -4.30 0.37
CA VAL A 279 11.85 -3.74 0.54
C VAL A 279 10.97 -4.30 -0.56
N ILE A 280 9.77 -4.74 -0.22
CA ILE A 280 8.71 -5.02 -1.20
C ILE A 280 7.70 -3.89 -1.12
N VAL A 281 7.39 -3.29 -2.26
CA VAL A 281 6.32 -2.31 -2.39
C VAL A 281 5.22 -2.89 -3.27
N VAL A 282 3.99 -2.79 -2.81
CA VAL A 282 2.77 -3.17 -3.52
C VAL A 282 1.92 -1.91 -3.65
N ALA A 283 1.56 -1.55 -4.88
CA ALA A 283 0.77 -0.36 -5.19
C ALA A 283 -0.75 -0.63 -5.09
N ASP A 284 -1.18 -1.47 -4.18
CA ASP A 284 -2.58 -1.75 -3.91
C ASP A 284 -2.74 -2.18 -2.46
N THR A 285 -3.65 -1.55 -1.72
CA THR A 285 -4.01 -1.99 -0.36
C THR A 285 -5.20 -2.94 -0.37
N ASP A 286 -6.01 -2.91 -1.44
CA ASP A 286 -7.19 -3.74 -1.57
C ASP A 286 -6.87 -5.22 -1.81
N ILE A 287 -5.67 -5.55 -2.30
CA ILE A 287 -5.13 -6.93 -2.37
C ILE A 287 -5.25 -7.69 -1.03
N LEU A 288 -5.25 -6.97 0.10
CA LEU A 288 -5.37 -7.55 1.44
C LEU A 288 -6.83 -7.85 1.82
N GLN A 289 -7.82 -7.33 1.09
CA GLN A 289 -9.24 -7.51 1.42
C GLN A 289 -9.75 -8.90 1.08
N ASP A 290 -10.46 -9.47 2.05
CA ASP A 290 -11.10 -10.78 1.97
C ASP A 290 -11.90 -10.99 0.67
N ARG A 291 -12.63 -9.97 0.19
CA ARG A 291 -13.48 -10.06 -1.01
C ARG A 291 -12.73 -10.43 -2.30
N PHE A 292 -11.41 -10.25 -2.33
CA PHE A 292 -10.61 -10.47 -3.53
C PHE A 292 -9.95 -11.86 -3.59
N TRP A 293 -9.83 -12.57 -2.47
CA TRP A 293 -9.11 -13.84 -2.41
C TRP A 293 -9.81 -14.93 -1.59
N VAL A 294 -10.78 -14.58 -0.73
CA VAL A 294 -11.54 -15.54 0.06
C VAL A 294 -12.69 -16.09 -0.79
N GLN A 295 -12.71 -17.41 -0.95
CA GLN A 295 -13.83 -18.15 -1.53
C GLN A 295 -14.63 -18.78 -0.39
N VAL A 296 -15.92 -18.45 -0.29
CA VAL A 296 -16.85 -19.01 0.71
C VAL A 296 -17.83 -19.96 0.03
#